data_AF-A0A2X2CKE9-F1
#
_entry.id   AF-A0A2X2CKE9-F1
#
_cell.length_a   1.000
_cell.length_b   1.000
_cell.length_c   1.000
_cell.angle_alpha   90.00
_cell.angle_beta   90.00
_cell.angle_gamma   90.00
#
_symmetry.space_group_name_H-M   'P 1'
#
loop_
_entity.id
_entity.type
_entity.pdbx_description
1 polymer ?
#
loop_
_entity_poly.entity_id
_entity_poly.type
_entity_poly.pdbx_seq_one_letter_code
_entity_poly.pdbx_strand_id
1 'polypeptide(L)'
;MQPSRYDAARSRIQAALAPLECHFTNRDSRGTFAFKAIDPQGVIHFESGRIRTAIYCNPTSLHHLLVAARKKLLAQNIELESWDERLTLEMIGQWEKAAKRTRR
;
A
#
# COMPACT_ATOMS: atom_id res chain seq x y z
N MET A 1 5.06 17.53 13.69
CA MET A 1 5.63 17.28 12.35
C MET A 1 4.64 16.40 11.58
N GLN A 2 4.20 16.80 10.39
CA GLN A 2 3.34 15.92 9.58
C GLN A 2 4.17 14.75 9.07
N PRO A 3 3.69 13.49 9.18
CA PRO A 3 4.41 12.34 8.64
C PRO A 3 4.57 12.50 7.13
N SER A 4 5.75 12.13 6.59
CA SER A 4 5.94 12.17 5.15
C SER A 4 4.96 11.20 4.48
N ARG A 5 4.51 11.51 3.25
CA ARG A 5 3.59 10.62 2.51
C ARG A 5 4.11 9.18 2.38
N TYR A 6 5.43 9.02 2.40
CA TYR A 6 6.09 7.72 2.40
C TYR A 6 5.88 6.97 3.73
N ASP A 7 6.06 7.63 4.87
CA ASP A 7 5.87 7.01 6.18
C ASP A 7 4.40 6.61 6.39
N ALA A 8 3.47 7.49 5.98
CA ALA A 8 2.05 7.19 5.99
C ALA A 8 1.71 5.96 5.11
N ALA A 9 2.34 5.83 3.95
CA ALA A 9 2.17 4.66 3.08
C ALA A 9 2.74 3.39 3.73
N ARG A 10 3.92 3.45 4.35
CA ARG A 10 4.50 2.30 5.06
C ARG A 10 3.62 1.80 6.19
N SER A 11 3.13 2.70 7.04
CA SER A 11 2.23 2.35 8.14
C SER A 11 0.93 1.71 7.62
N ARG A 12 0.38 2.24 6.51
CA ARG A 12 -0.81 1.66 5.89
C ARG A 12 -0.55 0.27 5.30
N ILE A 13 0.62 0.06 4.70
CA ILE A 13 1.03 -1.26 4.18
C ILE A 13 1.17 -2.26 5.33
N GLN A 14 1.84 -1.88 6.42
CA GLN A 14 2.00 -2.73 7.61
C GLN A 14 0.65 -3.13 8.21
N ALA A 15 -0.24 -2.16 8.44
CA ALA A 15 -1.57 -2.43 8.98
C ALA A 15 -2.40 -3.34 8.07
N ALA A 16 -2.27 -3.17 6.75
CA ALA A 16 -3.01 -3.97 5.78
C ALA A 16 -2.46 -5.39 5.60
N LEU A 17 -1.23 -5.69 6.03
CA LEU A 17 -0.61 -6.99 5.85
C LEU A 17 -0.32 -7.69 7.19
N ALA A 18 -0.78 -7.14 8.31
CA ALA A 18 -0.71 -7.79 9.60
C ALA A 18 -1.33 -9.20 9.54
N PRO A 19 -0.72 -10.20 10.19
CA PRO A 19 0.40 -10.11 11.13
C PRO A 19 1.80 -10.16 10.46
N LEU A 20 1.90 -10.16 9.14
CA LEU A 20 3.19 -10.26 8.44
C LEU A 20 4.07 -9.01 8.68
N GLU A 21 5.36 -9.25 8.86
CA GLU A 21 6.34 -8.18 8.94
C GLU A 21 6.62 -7.63 7.53
N CYS A 22 6.56 -6.31 7.38
CA CYS A 22 6.83 -5.65 6.11
C CYS A 22 8.23 -5.02 6.10
N HIS A 23 9.10 -5.52 5.24
CA HIS A 23 10.44 -4.96 5.00
C HIS A 23 10.42 -4.07 3.77
N PHE A 24 10.90 -2.83 3.91
CA PHE A 24 10.85 -1.82 2.85
C PHE A 24 12.25 -1.54 2.32
N THR A 25 12.37 -1.41 0.99
CA THR A 25 13.59 -0.86 0.41
C THR A 25 13.67 0.65 0.65
N ASN A 26 14.87 1.20 0.65
CA ASN A 26 15.05 2.64 0.61
C ASN A 26 14.40 3.25 -0.64
N ARG A 27 13.90 4.49 -0.52
CA ARG A 27 13.41 5.25 -1.67
C ARG A 27 14.57 5.57 -2.59
N ASP A 28 14.39 5.30 -3.87
CA ASP A 28 15.34 5.75 -4.89
C ASP A 28 15.22 7.25 -5.17
N SER A 29 16.08 7.77 -6.05
CA SER A 29 16.05 9.18 -6.48
C SER A 29 14.76 9.60 -7.19
N ARG A 30 13.93 8.64 -7.61
CA ARG A 30 12.61 8.86 -8.22
C ARG A 30 11.48 8.74 -7.19
N GLY A 31 11.81 8.60 -5.90
CA GLY A 31 10.87 8.41 -4.80
C GLY A 31 10.17 7.05 -4.80
N THR A 32 10.65 6.09 -5.58
CA THR A 32 10.04 4.77 -5.71
C THR A 32 10.63 3.81 -4.66
N PHE A 33 9.82 2.89 -4.16
CA PHE A 33 10.26 1.85 -3.22
C PHE A 33 9.57 0.51 -3.52
N ALA A 34 10.02 -0.57 -2.90
CA ALA A 34 9.35 -1.86 -2.88
C ALA A 34 9.29 -2.39 -1.43
N PHE A 35 8.46 -3.40 -1.20
CA PHE A 35 8.41 -4.07 0.10
C PHE A 35 8.25 -5.59 -0.05
N LYS A 36 8.62 -6.31 1.00
CA LYS A 36 8.39 -7.75 1.17
C LYS A 36 7.53 -7.98 2.41
N ALA A 37 6.59 -8.91 2.34
CA ALA A 37 5.84 -9.39 3.49
C ALA A 37 6.38 -10.75 3.93
N ILE A 38 6.77 -10.83 5.19
CA ILE A 38 7.53 -11.92 5.78
C ILE A 38 6.75 -12.48 6.96
N ASP A 39 6.65 -13.79 7.10
CA ASP A 39 6.04 -14.42 8.27
C ASP A 39 6.99 -14.41 9.50
N PRO A 40 6.51 -14.76 10.70
CA PRO A 40 7.35 -14.84 11.89
C PRO A 40 8.52 -15.85 11.78
N GLN A 41 8.45 -16.78 10.83
CA GLN A 41 9.48 -17.78 10.54
C GLN A 41 10.55 -17.27 9.56
N GLY A 42 10.38 -16.06 9.01
CA GLY A 42 11.31 -15.44 8.07
C GLY A 42 11.05 -15.80 6.59
N VAL A 43 9.94 -16.46 6.27
CA VAL A 43 9.57 -16.83 4.91
C VAL A 43 8.89 -15.65 4.21
N ILE A 44 9.34 -15.34 3.00
CA ILE A 44 8.75 -14.29 2.17
C ILE A 44 7.54 -14.85 1.43
N HIS A 45 6.35 -14.35 1.75
CA HIS A 45 5.09 -14.75 1.10
C HIS A 45 4.66 -13.79 -0.01
N PHE A 46 5.19 -12.57 0.00
CA PHE A 46 4.89 -11.58 -1.01
C PHE A 46 6.06 -10.61 -1.21
N GLU A 47 6.36 -10.31 -2.46
CA GLU A 47 7.27 -9.24 -2.86
C GLU A 47 6.54 -8.28 -3.79
N SER A 48 6.55 -6.99 -3.46
CA SER A 48 5.96 -5.98 -4.30
C SER A 48 6.88 -5.65 -5.47
N GLY A 49 6.29 -5.33 -6.62
CA GLY A 49 7.00 -4.56 -7.63
C GLY A 49 7.36 -3.15 -7.14
N ARG A 50 8.02 -2.37 -8.00
CA ARG A 50 8.36 -0.97 -7.72
C ARG A 50 7.10 -0.10 -7.58
N ILE A 51 6.89 0.47 -6.40
CA ILE A 51 5.79 1.38 -6.06
C ILE A 51 6.22 2.82 -6.27
N ARG A 52 5.68 3.43 -7.33
CA ARG A 52 5.98 4.82 -7.69
C ARG A 52 5.25 5.81 -6.79
N THR A 53 5.76 7.03 -6.70
CA THR A 53 5.16 8.16 -5.96
C THR A 53 3.69 8.38 -6.27
N ALA A 54 3.29 8.26 -7.54
CA ALA A 54 1.89 8.40 -7.95
C ALA A 54 0.95 7.39 -7.30
N ILE A 55 1.44 6.18 -6.99
CA ILE A 55 0.64 5.10 -6.39
C ILE A 55 0.48 5.34 -4.89
N TYR A 56 1.58 5.52 -4.15
CA TYR A 56 1.49 5.63 -2.70
C TYR A 56 1.03 7.01 -2.19
N CYS A 57 1.10 8.05 -3.04
CA CYS A 57 0.50 9.35 -2.73
C CYS A 57 -1.01 9.39 -3.02
N ASN A 58 -1.53 8.43 -3.79
CA ASN A 58 -2.95 8.30 -4.07
C ASN A 58 -3.55 7.24 -3.14
N PRO A 59 -4.38 7.62 -2.15
CA PRO A 59 -4.93 6.69 -1.18
C PRO A 59 -5.70 5.53 -1.83
N THR A 60 -6.40 5.79 -2.93
CA THR A 60 -7.17 4.80 -3.69
C THR A 60 -6.26 3.82 -4.43
N SER A 61 -5.23 4.32 -5.11
CA SER A 61 -4.27 3.45 -5.81
C SER A 61 -3.49 2.56 -4.85
N LEU A 62 -3.06 3.12 -3.71
CA LEU A 62 -2.41 2.33 -2.66
C LEU A 62 -3.36 1.28 -2.08
N HIS A 63 -4.62 1.65 -1.83
CA HIS A 63 -5.62 0.71 -1.35
C HIS A 63 -5.85 -0.45 -2.33
N HIS A 64 -6.01 -0.19 -3.63
CA HIS A 64 -6.16 -1.26 -4.62
C HIS A 64 -4.94 -2.18 -4.69
N LEU A 65 -3.72 -1.63 -4.58
CA LEU A 65 -2.50 -2.42 -4.49
C LEU A 65 -2.53 -3.36 -3.28
N LEU A 66 -2.99 -2.87 -2.13
CA LEU A 66 -3.09 -3.65 -0.90
C LEU A 66 -4.17 -4.73 -0.97
N VAL A 67 -5.35 -4.43 -1.52
CA VAL A 67 -6.39 -5.44 -1.77
C VAL A 67 -5.85 -6.56 -2.67
N ALA A 68 -5.12 -6.20 -3.73
CA ALA A 68 -4.53 -7.20 -4.62
C ALA A 68 -3.45 -8.05 -3.91
N ALA A 69 -2.61 -7.45 -3.07
CA ALA A 69 -1.62 -8.16 -2.28
C ALA A 69 -2.28 -9.12 -1.27
N ARG A 70 -3.28 -8.65 -0.51
CA ARG A 70 -4.05 -9.48 0.44
C ARG A 70 -4.73 -10.66 -0.25
N LYS A 71 -5.39 -10.45 -1.39
CA LYS A 71 -6.01 -11.54 -2.18
C LYS A 71 -5.01 -12.62 -2.57
N LYS A 72 -3.78 -12.24 -2.96
CA LYS A 72 -2.72 -13.19 -3.28
C LYS A 72 -2.21 -13.96 -2.06
N LEU A 73 -2.12 -13.31 -0.91
CA LEU A 73 -1.70 -13.96 0.35
C LEU A 73 -2.77 -14.92 0.87
N LEU A 74 -4.04 -14.50 0.88
CA LEU A 74 -5.16 -15.35 1.26
C LEU A 74 -5.31 -16.57 0.34
N ALA A 75 -5.06 -16.42 -0.96
CA ALA A 75 -5.03 -17.53 -1.91
C ALA A 75 -3.90 -18.55 -1.64
N GLN A 76 -2.86 -18.15 -0.90
CA GLN A 76 -1.78 -19.02 -0.43
C GLN A 76 -2.07 -19.61 0.97
N ASN A 77 -3.29 -19.47 1.49
CA ASN A 77 -3.69 -19.83 2.84
C ASN A 77 -2.91 -19.10 3.95
N ILE A 78 -2.42 -17.90 3.68
CA ILE A 78 -1.80 -17.06 4.70
C ILE A 78 -2.89 -16.34 5.49
N GLU A 79 -2.90 -16.56 6.80
CA GLU A 79 -3.81 -15.87 7.71
C GLU A 79 -3.40 -14.40 7.87
N LEU A 80 -4.36 -13.50 7.67
CA LEU A 80 -4.19 -12.07 7.82
C LEU A 80 -5.25 -11.54 8.77
N GLU A 81 -4.89 -10.53 9.56
CA GLU A 81 -5.83 -9.83 10.43
C GLU A 81 -6.90 -9.12 9.61
N SER A 82 -8.04 -8.85 10.24
CA SER A 82 -9.10 -8.06 9.64
C SER A 82 -8.59 -6.64 9.36
N TRP A 83 -8.75 -6.22 8.12
CA TRP A 83 -8.36 -4.88 7.67
C TRP A 83 -9.59 -4.21 7.09
N ASP A 84 -9.83 -2.94 7.45
CA ASP A 84 -10.96 -2.21 6.90
C ASP A 84 -10.72 -1.89 5.42
N GLU A 85 -11.35 -2.68 4.55
CA GLU A 85 -11.28 -2.53 3.10
C GLU A 85 -12.12 -1.36 2.57
N ARG A 86 -12.78 -0.57 3.43
CA ARG A 86 -13.67 0.49 2.97
C ARG A 86 -12.88 1.71 2.50
N LEU A 87 -13.00 2.03 1.21
CA LEU A 87 -12.68 3.36 0.68
C LEU A 87 -13.73 4.34 1.21
N THR A 88 -13.31 5.33 2.00
CA THR A 88 -14.24 6.39 2.43
C THR A 88 -14.64 7.26 1.23
N LEU A 89 -15.85 7.83 1.27
CA LEU A 89 -16.31 8.77 0.24
C LEU A 89 -15.34 9.95 0.03
N GLU A 90 -14.63 10.35 1.08
CA GLU A 90 -13.58 11.36 1.02
C GLU A 90 -12.39 10.94 0.14
N MET A 91 -12.01 9.64 0.17
CA MET A 91 -10.96 9.10 -0.68
C MET A 91 -11.38 9.04 -2.15
N ILE A 92 -12.67 8.80 -2.43
CA ILE A 92 -13.23 8.77 -3.79
C ILE A 92 -13.36 10.20 -4.36
N GLY A 93 -13.82 11.17 -3.56
CA GLY A 93 -14.01 12.56 -3.99
C GLY A 93 -12.73 13.30 -4.39
N GLN A 94 -11.55 12.83 -3.94
CA GLN A 94 -10.26 13.38 -4.37
C GLN A 94 -9.92 13.06 -5.84
N TRP A 95 -10.49 11.99 -6.41
CA TRP A 95 -10.28 11.58 -7.80
C TRP A 95 -11.01 12.51 -8.79
N GLU A 96 -12.24 12.92 -8.48
CA GLU A 96 -13.01 13.85 -9.32
C GLU A 96 -12.35 15.24 -9.41
N LYS A 97 -11.75 15.72 -8.30
CA LYS A 97 -11.04 17.00 -8.29
C LYS A 97 -9.73 16.95 -9.10
N ALA A 98 -9.03 15.82 -9.09
CA ALA A 98 -7.82 15.63 -9.89
C ALA A 98 -8.14 15.51 -11.39
N ALA A 99 -9.19 14.77 -11.77
CA ALA A 99 -9.61 14.61 -13.16
C ALA A 99 -10.09 15.93 -13.81
N LYS A 100 -10.69 16.85 -13.03
CA LYS A 100 -11.10 18.17 -13.51
C LYS A 100 -9.94 19.14 -13.75
N ARG A 101 -8.76 18.88 -13.20
CA ARG A 101 -7.60 19.80 -13.30
C ARG A 101 -6.78 19.62 -14.59
N THR A 102 -6.97 18.50 -15.29
CA THR A 102 -6.25 18.16 -16.55
C THR A 102 -7.02 18.58 -17.82
N ARG A 103 -8.16 19.26 -17.68
CA ARG A 103 -8.99 19.79 -18.79
C ARG A 103 -9.03 21.32 -18.82
N ARG A 104 -7.93 21.98 -18.44
CA ARG A 104 -7.73 23.42 -18.62
C ARG A 104 -6.37 23.70 -19.21
#